data_AF-A0A955U914-F1
#
_entry.id   AF-A0A955U914-F1
#
_cell.length_a   1.000
_cell.length_b   1.000
_cell.length_c   1.000
_cell.angle_alpha   90.00
_cell.angle_beta   90.00
_cell.angle_gamma   90.00
#
_symmetry.space_group_name_H-M   'P 1'
#
loop_
_entity.id
_entity.type
_entity.pdbx_description
1 polymer ?
#
loop_
_entity_poly.entity_id
_entity_poly.type
_entity_poly.pdbx_seq_one_letter_code
_entity_poly.pdbx_strand_id
1 'polypeptide(L)'
;MIDGAFYVVRGERGEIRIEVTPETQLVESFTFGDRIKAVLLPNDKAVTITRAQPGEPIGTTSKAPVTPAHPSPPSPGNKSKPSTPPKKASPNVRIITADILMVDGNFYIIRSDYGEIQIEVTPQTQLSESFKFGDRIKARVTPQDQALSIVRASPDDSPGIRLEEGPSAVTPTAPPVVIAPETEPIPPKNDPVKTAPKAPPKIRTIVAEILMIDGNFYVVRGDRGEIRIEVTPETTLSESFKFGDRIKAKILPNDTALSIERAQSDQSLGAQTP
;
A
#
# COMPACT_ATOMS: atom_id res chain seq x y z
N MET A 1 12.51 -7.35 -23.35
CA MET A 1 11.98 -8.66 -22.92
C MET A 1 11.08 -8.37 -21.73
N ILE A 2 9.81 -8.76 -21.79
CA ILE A 2 8.74 -8.17 -20.98
C ILE A 2 8.69 -8.86 -19.60
N ASP A 3 8.80 -8.06 -18.54
CA ASP A 3 8.56 -8.43 -17.15
C ASP A 3 7.09 -8.84 -16.93
N GLY A 4 6.88 -9.88 -16.12
CA GLY A 4 5.55 -10.46 -15.88
C GLY A 4 4.53 -9.43 -15.35
N ALA A 5 3.32 -9.49 -15.88
CA ALA A 5 2.17 -8.76 -15.34
C ALA A 5 1.63 -9.50 -14.10
N PHE A 6 1.00 -8.82 -13.15
CA PHE A 6 0.35 -9.48 -12.02
C PHE A 6 -1.14 -9.13 -12.02
N TYR A 7 -1.98 -10.10 -11.60
CA TYR A 7 -3.38 -9.85 -11.27
C TYR A 7 -3.57 -9.96 -9.76
N VAL A 8 -4.32 -9.02 -9.18
CA VAL A 8 -4.82 -9.11 -7.81
C VAL A 8 -6.25 -9.65 -7.88
N VAL A 9 -6.50 -10.76 -7.19
CA VAL A 9 -7.79 -11.46 -7.23
C VAL A 9 -8.32 -11.62 -5.83
N ARG A 10 -9.57 -11.22 -5.60
CA ARG A 10 -10.24 -11.37 -4.31
C ARG A 10 -11.09 -12.64 -4.30
N GLY A 11 -10.73 -13.59 -3.43
CA GLY A 11 -11.48 -14.81 -3.17
C GLY A 11 -12.13 -14.83 -1.78
N GLU A 12 -12.74 -15.96 -1.43
CA GLU A 12 -13.37 -16.18 -0.11
C GLU A 12 -12.36 -16.14 1.05
N ARG A 13 -11.08 -16.46 0.77
CA ARG A 13 -9.99 -16.50 1.76
C ARG A 13 -9.18 -15.21 1.80
N GLY A 14 -9.63 -14.16 1.12
CA GLY A 14 -8.94 -12.88 0.99
C GLY A 14 -8.37 -12.64 -0.41
N GLU A 15 -7.44 -11.70 -0.50
CA GLU A 15 -6.82 -11.27 -1.75
C GLU A 15 -5.56 -12.09 -2.02
N ILE A 16 -5.42 -12.58 -3.25
CA ILE A 16 -4.24 -13.29 -3.73
C ILE A 16 -3.64 -12.53 -4.91
N ARG A 17 -2.31 -12.57 -5.02
CA ARG A 17 -1.56 -12.02 -6.15
C ARG A 17 -1.10 -13.16 -7.03
N ILE A 18 -1.40 -13.03 -8.32
CA ILE A 18 -1.12 -14.05 -9.31
C ILE A 18 -0.13 -13.49 -10.32
N GLU A 19 1.01 -14.16 -10.48
CA GLU A 19 2.00 -13.79 -11.50
C GLU A 19 1.59 -14.32 -12.87
N VAL A 20 1.57 -13.43 -13.86
CA VAL A 20 1.34 -13.74 -15.27
C VAL A 20 2.65 -13.63 -16.01
N THR A 21 3.09 -14.78 -16.48
CA THR A 21 4.30 -14.92 -17.28
C THR A 21 3.93 -14.98 -18.76
N PRO A 22 4.91 -14.83 -19.68
CA PRO A 22 4.67 -15.11 -21.10
C PRO A 22 4.19 -16.54 -21.39
N GLU A 23 4.39 -17.47 -20.45
CA GLU A 23 3.92 -18.86 -20.54
C GLU A 23 2.47 -19.03 -20.06
N THR A 24 1.91 -18.02 -19.40
CA THR A 24 0.53 -18.05 -18.91
C THR A 24 -0.44 -17.97 -20.08
N GLN A 25 -1.33 -18.95 -20.18
CA GLN A 25 -2.36 -18.97 -21.20
C GLN A 25 -3.54 -18.09 -20.78
N LEU A 26 -3.64 -16.90 -21.36
CA LEU A 26 -4.82 -16.04 -21.28
C LEU A 26 -5.74 -16.35 -22.44
N VAL A 27 -6.98 -16.74 -22.14
CA VAL A 27 -8.00 -16.98 -23.16
C VAL A 27 -8.60 -15.68 -23.68
N GLU A 28 -8.62 -14.63 -22.85
CA GLU A 28 -9.13 -13.30 -23.18
C GLU A 28 -8.44 -12.22 -22.32
N SER A 29 -8.72 -10.95 -22.61
CA SER A 29 -8.35 -9.82 -21.76
C SER A 29 -9.32 -9.63 -20.61
N PHE A 30 -8.80 -9.43 -19.40
CA PHE A 30 -9.60 -9.23 -18.19
C PHE A 30 -9.49 -7.80 -17.67
N THR A 31 -10.57 -7.30 -17.09
CA THR A 31 -10.69 -5.96 -16.50
C THR A 31 -11.07 -6.04 -15.02
N PHE A 32 -10.95 -4.93 -14.30
CA PHE A 32 -11.34 -4.87 -12.89
C PHE A 32 -12.83 -5.22 -12.71
N GLY A 33 -13.12 -6.13 -11.78
CA GLY A 33 -14.47 -6.64 -11.51
C GLY A 33 -14.82 -7.91 -12.29
N ASP A 34 -14.01 -8.34 -13.26
CA ASP A 34 -14.20 -9.62 -13.92
C ASP A 34 -13.94 -10.78 -12.95
N ARG A 35 -14.83 -11.76 -12.96
CA ARG A 35 -14.63 -13.02 -12.23
C ARG A 35 -13.76 -13.94 -13.08
N ILE A 36 -12.63 -14.36 -12.54
CA ILE A 36 -11.70 -15.24 -13.23
C ILE A 36 -11.51 -16.56 -12.49
N LYS A 37 -11.12 -17.56 -13.27
CA LYS A 37 -10.67 -18.87 -12.82
C LYS A 37 -9.22 -19.01 -13.26
N ALA A 38 -8.33 -19.13 -12.29
CA ALA A 38 -6.91 -19.29 -12.54
C ALA A 38 -6.42 -20.66 -12.06
N VAL A 39 -5.60 -21.32 -12.87
CA VAL A 39 -4.86 -22.51 -12.47
C VAL A 39 -3.48 -22.06 -12.05
N LEU A 40 -3.17 -22.22 -10.76
CA LEU A 40 -1.92 -21.74 -10.17
C LEU A 40 -0.96 -22.89 -9.88
N LEU A 41 0.32 -22.63 -10.08
CA LEU A 41 1.40 -23.44 -9.56
C LEU A 41 1.60 -23.16 -8.05
N PRO A 42 2.32 -24.02 -7.31
CA PRO A 42 2.61 -23.81 -5.89
C PRO A 42 3.38 -22.53 -5.54
N ASN A 43 3.90 -21.83 -6.54
CA ASN A 43 4.62 -20.56 -6.42
C ASN A 43 3.77 -19.36 -6.89
N ASP A 44 2.44 -19.51 -6.91
CA ASP A 44 1.47 -18.47 -7.31
C ASP A 44 1.59 -17.97 -8.76
N LYS A 45 2.32 -18.71 -9.60
CA LYS A 45 2.37 -18.46 -11.05
C LYS A 45 1.14 -19.04 -11.73
N ALA A 46 0.47 -18.24 -12.55
CA ALA A 46 -0.64 -18.71 -13.35
C ALA A 46 -0.14 -19.55 -14.53
N VAL A 47 -0.69 -20.76 -14.64
CA VAL A 47 -0.61 -21.60 -15.85
C VAL A 47 -1.67 -21.14 -16.85
N THR A 48 -2.89 -20.89 -16.37
CA THR A 48 -4.03 -20.55 -17.22
C THR A 48 -4.96 -19.60 -16.48
N ILE A 49 -5.51 -18.61 -17.19
CA ILE A 49 -6.53 -17.69 -16.67
C ILE A 49 -7.70 -17.66 -17.66
N THR A 50 -8.91 -17.98 -17.17
CA THR A 50 -10.16 -18.01 -17.95
C THR A 50 -11.26 -17.25 -17.22
N ARG A 51 -12.26 -16.71 -17.92
CA ARG A 51 -13.45 -16.13 -17.28
C ARG A 51 -14.23 -17.21 -16.53
N ALA A 52 -14.57 -16.93 -15.27
CA ALA A 52 -15.39 -17.83 -14.47
C ALA A 52 -16.85 -17.79 -14.94
N GLN A 53 -17.51 -18.95 -14.96
CA GLN A 53 -18.89 -19.02 -15.40
C GLN A 53 -19.86 -18.47 -14.33
N PRO A 54 -20.99 -17.85 -14.73
CA PRO A 54 -22.03 -17.47 -13.79
C PRO A 54 -22.50 -18.68 -12.97
N GLY A 55 -22.26 -18.65 -11.66
CA GLY A 55 -22.62 -19.75 -10.74
C GLY A 55 -21.48 -20.66 -10.31
N GLU A 56 -20.26 -20.52 -10.87
CA GLU A 56 -19.09 -21.17 -10.27
C GLU A 56 -18.83 -20.61 -8.86
N PRO A 57 -18.50 -21.45 -7.86
CA PRO A 57 -18.20 -20.99 -6.52
C PRO A 57 -16.91 -20.16 -6.48
N ILE A 58 -16.89 -19.13 -5.65
CA ILE A 58 -15.69 -18.33 -5.40
C ILE A 58 -14.84 -19.08 -4.38
N GLY A 59 -13.60 -19.43 -4.74
CA GLY A 59 -12.75 -20.15 -3.80
C GLY A 59 -11.49 -20.76 -4.40
N THR A 60 -10.60 -21.21 -3.53
CA THR A 60 -9.41 -21.99 -3.91
C THR A 60 -9.72 -23.47 -3.79
N THR A 61 -9.66 -24.23 -4.89
CA THR A 61 -9.77 -25.69 -4.84
C THR A 61 -8.39 -26.31 -5.05
N SER A 62 -7.80 -26.86 -3.99
CA SER A 62 -6.55 -27.62 -4.10
C SER A 62 -6.90 -29.02 -4.59
N LYS A 63 -6.71 -29.28 -5.88
CA LYS A 63 -6.81 -30.64 -6.41
C LYS A 63 -5.54 -31.39 -5.98
N ALA A 64 -5.62 -32.15 -4.89
CA ALA A 64 -4.54 -33.05 -4.52
C ALA A 64 -4.25 -34.01 -5.69
N PRO A 65 -2.98 -34.30 -6.04
CA PRO A 65 -2.68 -35.27 -7.08
C PRO A 65 -3.19 -36.62 -6.60
N VAL A 66 -4.14 -37.21 -7.32
CA VAL A 66 -4.51 -38.61 -7.14
C VAL A 66 -3.31 -39.46 -7.55
N THR A 67 -2.64 -40.02 -6.54
CA THR A 67 -1.51 -40.93 -6.68
C THR A 67 -1.94 -42.18 -7.46
N PRO A 68 -1.34 -42.51 -8.61
CA PRO A 68 -1.45 -43.84 -9.17
C PRO A 68 -0.72 -44.81 -8.23
N ALA A 69 -1.40 -45.87 -7.81
CA ALA A 69 -0.86 -46.90 -6.95
C ALA A 69 0.43 -47.49 -7.54
N HIS A 70 1.48 -47.57 -6.72
CA HIS A 70 2.71 -48.28 -7.01
C HIS A 70 2.77 -49.53 -6.11
N PRO A 71 3.23 -50.68 -6.65
CA PRO A 71 4.20 -51.43 -5.88
C PRO A 71 5.32 -52.00 -6.77
N SER A 72 6.56 -51.61 -6.50
CA SER A 72 7.67 -52.49 -6.09
C SER A 72 9.05 -51.81 -6.26
N PRO A 73 9.99 -51.98 -5.31
CA PRO A 73 11.42 -51.58 -5.42
C PRO A 73 12.27 -52.82 -5.81
N PRO A 74 13.62 -52.82 -5.81
CA PRO A 74 14.62 -51.76 -5.60
C PRO A 74 15.74 -51.71 -6.68
N SER A 75 16.56 -50.65 -6.70
CA SER A 75 18.02 -50.82 -6.87
C SER A 75 18.83 -49.57 -6.47
N PRO A 76 20.06 -49.76 -5.96
CA PRO A 76 20.82 -48.72 -5.28
C PRO A 76 21.87 -48.08 -6.20
N GLY A 77 22.22 -46.83 -5.89
CA GLY A 77 23.47 -46.21 -6.33
C GLY A 77 23.28 -45.06 -7.30
N ASN A 78 23.49 -43.83 -6.83
CA ASN A 78 24.85 -43.27 -6.86
C ASN A 78 24.91 -41.93 -6.14
N LYS A 79 25.99 -41.79 -5.35
CA LYS A 79 26.46 -40.51 -4.83
C LYS A 79 26.72 -39.56 -5.98
N SER A 80 26.16 -38.36 -5.92
CA SER A 80 26.71 -37.18 -6.62
C SER A 80 26.29 -35.93 -5.87
N LYS A 81 27.21 -35.43 -5.04
CA LYS A 81 27.24 -34.05 -4.59
C LYS A 81 27.94 -33.24 -5.69
N PRO A 82 27.34 -32.16 -6.18
CA PRO A 82 28.03 -30.86 -6.14
C PRO A 82 27.04 -29.78 -5.65
N SER A 83 27.26 -29.10 -4.52
CA SER A 83 28.14 -27.92 -4.42
C SER A 83 27.96 -26.93 -5.57
N THR A 84 26.92 -26.11 -5.50
CA THR A 84 26.95 -24.75 -6.04
C THR A 84 26.40 -23.82 -4.95
N PRO A 85 27.13 -22.78 -4.53
CA PRO A 85 26.56 -21.75 -3.66
C PRO A 85 25.36 -21.09 -4.38
N PRO A 86 24.28 -20.72 -3.67
CA PRO A 86 23.23 -19.92 -4.28
C PRO A 86 23.86 -18.65 -4.83
N LYS A 87 23.89 -18.55 -6.16
CA LYS A 87 24.24 -17.34 -6.90
C LYS A 87 23.31 -16.26 -6.34
N LYS A 88 23.87 -15.27 -5.63
CA LYS A 88 23.12 -14.14 -5.07
C LYS A 88 22.26 -13.56 -6.20
N ALA A 89 20.96 -13.88 -6.16
CA ALA A 89 19.99 -13.29 -7.05
C ALA A 89 20.00 -11.80 -6.75
N SER A 90 20.34 -10.99 -7.75
CA SER A 90 20.19 -9.55 -7.66
C SER A 90 18.75 -9.27 -7.22
N PRO A 91 18.51 -8.53 -6.13
CA PRO A 91 17.16 -8.22 -5.70
C PRO A 91 16.48 -7.51 -6.86
N ASN A 92 15.39 -8.09 -7.37
CA ASN A 92 14.56 -7.46 -8.39
C ASN A 92 13.79 -6.33 -7.71
N VAL A 93 14.41 -5.15 -7.62
CA VAL A 93 13.85 -3.99 -6.91
C VAL A 93 12.89 -3.27 -7.84
N ARG A 94 11.73 -2.90 -7.33
CA ARG A 94 10.72 -2.09 -8.02
C ARG A 94 10.72 -0.68 -7.45
N ILE A 95 10.55 0.31 -8.31
CA ILE A 95 10.32 1.71 -7.96
C ILE A 95 8.82 1.98 -8.13
N ILE A 96 8.14 2.34 -7.05
CA ILE A 96 6.72 2.66 -7.04
C ILE A 96 6.54 4.14 -6.73
N THR A 97 5.88 4.87 -7.62
CA THR A 97 5.41 6.23 -7.35
C THR A 97 3.92 6.19 -7.09
N ALA A 98 3.49 6.57 -5.88
CA ALA A 98 2.12 6.38 -5.41
C ALA A 98 1.75 7.36 -4.28
N ASP A 99 0.47 7.56 -4.07
CA ASP A 99 -0.05 8.32 -2.93
C ASP A 99 -0.29 7.39 -1.73
N ILE A 100 0.09 7.82 -0.53
CA ILE A 100 -0.17 7.06 0.70
C ILE A 100 -1.66 7.13 1.04
N LEU A 101 -2.30 5.98 1.14
CA LEU A 101 -3.68 5.80 1.58
C LEU A 101 -3.83 5.45 3.05
N MET A 102 -2.82 4.83 3.67
CA MET A 102 -2.85 4.51 5.09
C MET A 102 -1.44 4.21 5.60
N VAL A 103 -1.21 4.50 6.88
CA VAL A 103 -0.03 4.05 7.61
C VAL A 103 -0.53 3.28 8.82
N ASP A 104 -0.18 1.99 8.91
CA ASP A 104 -0.56 1.08 9.99
C ASP A 104 0.68 0.38 10.55
N GLY A 105 1.23 0.95 11.61
CA GLY A 105 2.47 0.48 12.22
C GLY A 105 3.63 0.46 11.21
N ASN A 106 4.02 -0.76 10.82
CA ASN A 106 5.09 -1.00 9.85
C ASN A 106 4.58 -1.10 8.40
N PHE A 107 3.29 -0.97 8.14
CA PHE A 107 2.73 -1.13 6.81
C PHE A 107 2.22 0.18 6.26
N TYR A 108 2.55 0.47 5.01
CA TYR A 108 2.02 1.60 4.27
C TYR A 108 1.12 1.04 3.17
N ILE A 109 -0.13 1.49 3.13
CA ILE A 109 -1.01 1.20 2.00
C ILE A 109 -0.91 2.39 1.05
N ILE A 110 -0.56 2.13 -0.20
CA ILE A 110 -0.29 3.13 -1.22
C ILE A 110 -1.18 2.87 -2.44
N ARG A 111 -1.59 3.92 -3.14
CA ARG A 111 -2.37 3.84 -4.38
C ARG A 111 -1.55 4.27 -5.57
N SER A 112 -1.45 3.38 -6.55
CA SER A 112 -0.89 3.66 -7.87
C SER A 112 -1.95 3.48 -8.96
N ASP A 113 -1.57 3.72 -10.21
CA ASP A 113 -2.44 3.45 -11.37
C ASP A 113 -2.79 1.96 -11.52
N TYR A 114 -2.02 1.07 -10.88
CA TYR A 114 -2.24 -0.37 -10.87
C TYR A 114 -3.08 -0.85 -9.68
N GLY A 115 -3.57 0.07 -8.85
CA GLY A 115 -4.37 -0.23 -7.66
C GLY A 115 -3.61 -0.01 -6.35
N GLU A 116 -4.13 -0.63 -5.29
CA GLU A 116 -3.63 -0.51 -3.93
C GLU A 116 -2.57 -1.55 -3.64
N ILE A 117 -1.49 -1.13 -2.97
CA ILE A 117 -0.35 -1.98 -2.62
C ILE A 117 -0.02 -1.74 -1.16
N GLN A 118 0.15 -2.81 -0.41
CA GLN A 118 0.69 -2.76 0.95
C GLN A 118 2.20 -2.97 0.87
N ILE A 119 2.98 -2.04 1.43
CA ILE A 119 4.43 -2.14 1.54
C ILE A 119 4.84 -2.22 3.01
N GLU A 120 5.79 -3.09 3.32
CA GLU A 120 6.32 -3.28 4.67
C GLU A 120 7.57 -2.42 4.87
N VAL A 121 7.54 -1.57 5.89
CA VAL A 121 8.65 -0.75 6.37
C VAL A 121 9.32 -1.47 7.54
N THR A 122 10.60 -1.77 7.35
CA THR A 122 11.44 -2.45 8.33
C THR A 122 12.44 -1.45 8.94
N PRO A 123 13.11 -1.78 10.06
CA PRO A 123 14.19 -0.94 10.57
C PRO A 123 15.34 -0.69 9.59
N GLN A 124 15.46 -1.51 8.54
CA GLN A 124 16.45 -1.38 7.48
C GLN A 124 16.00 -0.44 6.35
N THR A 125 14.72 -0.04 6.32
CA THR A 125 14.16 0.86 5.32
C THR A 125 14.71 2.27 5.50
N GLN A 126 15.22 2.86 4.42
CA GLN A 126 15.68 4.26 4.42
C GLN A 126 14.52 5.21 4.15
N LEU A 127 14.04 5.89 5.20
CA LEU A 127 13.03 6.94 5.07
C LEU A 127 13.73 8.30 4.97
N SER A 128 13.44 9.10 3.94
CA SER A 128 13.97 10.48 3.87
C SER A 128 13.33 11.41 4.88
N GLU A 129 12.08 11.15 5.24
CA GLU A 129 11.28 11.92 6.19
C GLU A 129 10.15 11.05 6.75
N SER A 130 9.38 11.61 7.70
CA SER A 130 8.13 11.00 8.14
C SER A 130 7.04 11.23 7.10
N PHE A 131 6.40 10.17 6.61
CA PHE A 131 5.32 10.25 5.64
C PHE A 131 3.96 10.02 6.29
N LYS A 132 2.92 10.63 5.74
CA LYS A 132 1.52 10.50 6.20
C LYS A 132 0.56 10.29 5.04
N PHE A 133 -0.70 10.06 5.39
CA PHE A 133 -1.80 10.00 4.42
C PHE A 133 -1.80 11.17 3.44
N GLY A 134 -1.98 10.87 2.16
CA GLY A 134 -2.00 11.83 1.06
C GLY A 134 -0.62 12.32 0.62
N ASP A 135 0.46 11.92 1.29
CA ASP A 135 1.80 12.18 0.76
C ASP A 135 2.06 11.29 -0.46
N ARG A 136 2.57 11.92 -1.52
CA ARG A 136 3.04 11.21 -2.70
C ARG A 136 4.49 10.78 -2.49
N ILE A 137 4.74 9.48 -2.63
CA ILE A 137 6.03 8.87 -2.35
C ILE A 137 6.56 8.11 -3.55
N LYS A 138 7.88 7.98 -3.57
CA LYS A 138 8.64 7.12 -4.45
C LYS A 138 9.34 6.09 -3.58
N ALA A 139 8.85 4.86 -3.62
CA ALA A 139 9.34 3.75 -2.81
C ALA A 139 10.15 2.77 -3.67
N ARG A 140 11.35 2.39 -3.21
CA ARG A 140 12.08 1.23 -3.73
C ARG A 140 11.67 0.03 -2.89
N VAL A 141 11.09 -0.98 -3.51
CA VAL A 141 10.55 -2.15 -2.82
C VAL A 141 11.09 -3.45 -3.42
N THR A 142 11.25 -4.47 -2.58
CA THR A 142 11.60 -5.82 -3.02
C THR A 142 10.40 -6.50 -3.72
N PRO A 143 10.59 -7.67 -4.35
CA PRO A 143 9.47 -8.46 -4.87
C PRO A 143 8.45 -8.89 -3.80
N GLN A 144 8.86 -8.92 -2.53
CA GLN A 144 8.04 -9.24 -1.36
C GLN A 144 7.38 -7.99 -0.74
N ASP A 145 7.35 -6.87 -1.47
CA ASP A 145 6.83 -5.56 -1.01
C ASP A 145 7.53 -4.96 0.22
N GLN A 146 8.75 -5.40 0.53
CA GLN A 146 9.52 -4.79 1.61
C GLN A 146 10.22 -3.54 1.09
N ALA A 147 10.01 -2.41 1.77
CA ALA A 147 10.59 -1.13 1.40
C ALA A 147 12.09 -1.12 1.72
N LEU A 148 12.90 -0.83 0.70
CA LEU A 148 14.33 -0.55 0.84
C LEU A 148 14.55 0.94 1.10
N SER A 149 13.81 1.81 0.41
CA SER A 149 13.81 3.25 0.67
C SER A 149 12.47 3.88 0.31
N ILE A 150 12.06 4.91 1.04
CA ILE A 150 10.89 5.73 0.73
C ILE A 150 11.32 7.20 0.74
N VAL A 151 11.11 7.87 -0.37
CA VAL A 151 11.38 9.31 -0.53
C VAL A 151 10.12 10.03 -1.00
N ARG A 152 10.00 11.33 -0.74
CA ARG A 152 8.90 12.13 -1.31
C ARG A 152 9.05 12.17 -2.83
N ALA A 153 7.95 11.89 -3.54
CA ALA A 153 7.94 11.99 -5.00
C ALA A 153 7.99 13.44 -5.44
N SER A 154 8.68 13.72 -6.54
CA SER A 154 8.66 15.05 -7.16
C SER A 154 7.31 15.25 -7.88
N PRO A 155 6.85 16.50 -8.06
CA PRO A 155 5.64 16.78 -8.85
C PRO A 155 5.70 16.17 -10.27
N ASP A 156 6.90 16.10 -10.85
CA ASP A 156 7.15 15.56 -12.20
C ASP A 156 7.24 14.02 -12.25
N ASP A 157 7.32 13.33 -11.10
CA ASP A 157 7.34 11.86 -11.09
C ASP A 157 5.96 11.34 -11.51
N SER A 158 5.90 10.53 -12.57
CA SER A 158 4.67 9.88 -13.00
C SER A 158 4.27 8.77 -12.00
N PRO A 159 2.98 8.63 -11.67
CA PRO A 159 2.52 7.50 -10.87
C PRO A 159 2.77 6.19 -11.61
N GLY A 160 2.91 5.10 -10.87
CA GLY A 160 3.08 3.76 -11.43
C GLY A 160 4.25 2.98 -10.84
N ILE A 161 4.49 1.80 -11.43
CA ILE A 161 5.50 0.83 -10.99
C ILE A 161 6.52 0.67 -12.12
N ARG A 162 7.80 0.79 -11.80
CA ARG A 162 8.90 0.56 -12.74
C ARG A 162 9.88 -0.43 -12.12
N LEU A 163 10.44 -1.33 -12.92
CA LEU A 163 11.56 -2.15 -12.45
C LEU A 163 12.80 -1.25 -12.35
N GLU A 164 13.55 -1.39 -11.26
CA GLU A 164 14.88 -0.81 -11.20
C GLU A 164 15.82 -1.70 -12.03
N GLU A 165 16.08 -1.29 -13.26
CA GLU A 165 17.17 -1.87 -14.03
C GLU A 165 18.49 -1.60 -13.27
N GLY A 166 19.28 -2.67 -13.09
CA GLY A 166 20.55 -2.64 -12.36
C GLY A 166 21.50 -1.51 -12.81
N PRO A 167 22.53 -1.22 -12.01
CA PRO A 167 23.18 0.09 -11.98
C PRO A 167 23.76 0.48 -13.34
N SER A 168 23.09 1.41 -14.02
CA SER A 168 23.79 2.33 -14.90
C SER A 168 24.54 3.30 -14.01
N ALA A 169 25.85 3.12 -13.93
CA ALA A 169 26.76 4.01 -13.25
C ALA A 169 26.64 5.42 -13.84
N VAL A 170 25.99 6.33 -13.10
CA VAL A 170 26.17 7.77 -13.28
C VAL A 170 26.50 8.38 -11.92
N THR A 171 27.80 8.41 -11.62
CA THR A 171 28.42 9.53 -10.90
C THR A 171 29.12 10.41 -11.96
N PRO A 172 29.44 11.69 -11.73
CA PRO A 172 29.06 12.64 -10.67
C PRO A 172 28.57 14.00 -11.25
N THR A 173 28.15 14.96 -10.42
CA THR A 173 28.68 16.36 -10.41
C THR A 173 28.01 17.12 -9.26
N ALA A 174 28.72 17.17 -8.13
CA ALA A 174 28.57 18.27 -7.18
C ALA A 174 29.34 19.49 -7.71
N PRO A 175 28.82 20.72 -7.57
CA PRO A 175 29.67 21.90 -7.53
C PRO A 175 30.24 22.08 -6.12
N PRO A 176 31.56 22.36 -5.97
CA PRO A 176 32.17 22.67 -4.69
C PRO A 176 32.03 24.18 -4.44
N VAL A 177 31.43 24.61 -3.32
CA VAL A 177 31.60 26.00 -2.86
C VAL A 177 31.75 26.06 -1.34
N VAL A 178 33.03 26.16 -0.96
CA VAL A 178 33.63 27.05 0.06
C VAL A 178 33.08 27.01 1.49
N ILE A 179 33.87 26.34 2.33
CA ILE A 179 34.02 26.59 3.76
C ILE A 179 34.82 27.90 3.93
N ALA A 180 34.33 28.83 4.74
CA ALA A 180 35.16 29.80 5.45
C ALA A 180 34.65 29.89 6.91
N PRO A 181 35.54 29.81 7.92
CA PRO A 181 35.18 29.76 9.33
C PRO A 181 35.21 31.16 9.95
N GLU A 182 34.24 31.54 10.78
CA GLU A 182 34.52 32.54 11.82
C GLU A 182 33.51 32.48 12.99
N THR A 183 34.02 31.91 14.09
CA THR A 183 34.04 32.45 15.46
C THR A 183 32.71 32.70 16.19
N GLU A 184 32.49 31.87 17.22
CA GLU A 184 31.70 32.12 18.43
C GLU A 184 31.91 33.55 18.99
N PRO A 185 30.88 34.14 19.65
CA PRO A 185 30.86 34.03 21.11
C PRO A 185 29.46 33.83 21.72
N ILE A 186 29.36 32.88 22.65
CA ILE A 186 28.38 32.87 23.76
C ILE A 186 28.86 33.89 24.84
N PRO A 187 28.11 34.26 25.91
CA PRO A 187 26.68 34.23 26.28
C PRO A 187 26.28 35.65 26.87
N PRO A 188 25.36 35.89 27.85
CA PRO A 188 24.26 35.10 28.47
C PRO A 188 22.91 35.86 28.61
N LYS A 189 21.79 35.14 28.82
CA LYS A 189 20.94 35.26 30.04
C LYS A 189 19.63 34.46 29.94
N ASN A 190 19.35 33.79 31.05
CA ASN A 190 18.06 33.20 31.44
C ASN A 190 16.89 34.16 31.21
N ASP A 191 15.80 33.63 30.66
CA ASP A 191 14.43 33.92 31.11
C ASP A 191 13.45 32.85 30.56
N PRO A 192 12.30 32.63 31.23
CA PRO A 192 11.56 31.37 31.21
C PRO A 192 10.82 31.12 29.89
N VAL A 193 10.72 29.84 29.53
CA VAL A 193 9.92 29.31 28.41
C VAL A 193 8.49 29.82 28.52
N LYS A 194 8.19 30.89 27.76
CA LYS A 194 6.83 31.32 27.48
C LYS A 194 6.39 30.49 26.27
N THR A 195 5.61 29.45 26.55
CA THR A 195 4.91 28.62 25.57
C THR A 195 4.19 29.51 24.57
N ALA A 196 4.72 29.59 23.34
CA ALA A 196 4.06 30.24 22.24
C ALA A 196 2.74 29.49 21.94
N PRO A 197 1.64 30.19 21.63
CA PRO A 197 0.37 29.55 21.29
C PRO A 197 0.55 28.69 20.05
N LYS A 198 0.33 27.38 20.20
CA LYS A 198 0.23 26.42 19.10
C LYS A 198 -0.84 26.95 18.15
N ALA A 199 -0.48 27.17 16.88
CA ALA A 199 -1.43 27.63 15.86
C ALA A 199 -2.72 26.79 15.93
N PRO A 200 -3.91 27.40 15.79
CA PRO A 200 -5.17 26.69 15.95
C PRO A 200 -5.20 25.49 14.98
N PRO A 201 -5.57 24.30 15.45
CA PRO A 201 -5.60 23.11 14.61
C PRO A 201 -6.54 23.37 13.42
N LYS A 202 -6.07 23.05 12.21
CA LYS A 202 -6.85 23.27 10.99
C LYS A 202 -7.97 22.24 10.92
N ILE A 203 -9.14 22.59 11.45
CA ILE A 203 -10.34 21.74 11.45
C ILE A 203 -10.87 21.65 10.02
N ARG A 204 -11.17 20.43 9.59
CA ARG A 204 -11.82 20.14 8.30
C ARG A 204 -13.25 19.68 8.57
N THR A 205 -14.18 20.07 7.71
CA THR A 205 -15.55 19.53 7.74
C THR A 205 -15.74 18.61 6.55
N ILE A 206 -16.22 17.40 6.79
CA ILE A 206 -16.50 16.43 5.72
C ILE A 206 -17.95 16.02 5.77
N VAL A 207 -18.57 15.86 4.60
CA VAL A 207 -19.89 15.25 4.43
C VAL A 207 -19.69 13.94 3.67
N ALA A 208 -20.05 12.82 4.27
CA ALA A 208 -19.73 11.49 3.77
C ALA A 208 -20.78 10.46 4.20
N GLU A 209 -20.78 9.30 3.55
CA GLU A 209 -21.63 8.15 3.88
C GLU A 209 -20.83 7.08 4.63
N ILE A 210 -21.37 6.52 5.71
CA ILE A 210 -20.68 5.49 6.50
C ILE A 210 -20.68 4.16 5.73
N LEU A 211 -19.50 3.64 5.45
CA LEU A 211 -19.27 2.34 4.83
C LEU A 211 -18.97 1.23 5.83
N MET A 212 -18.43 1.55 7.01
CA MET A 212 -18.10 0.55 8.01
C MET A 212 -17.91 1.21 9.37
N ILE A 213 -18.24 0.48 10.43
CA ILE A 213 -17.94 0.86 11.82
C ILE A 213 -17.16 -0.30 12.42
N ASP A 214 -15.93 -0.03 12.87
CA ASP A 214 -15.05 -1.00 13.51
C ASP A 214 -14.52 -0.41 14.83
N GLY A 215 -15.17 -0.79 15.93
CA GLY A 215 -14.88 -0.24 17.26
C GLY A 215 -14.99 1.28 17.29
N ASN A 216 -13.84 1.95 17.44
CA ASN A 216 -13.72 3.40 17.51
C ASN A 216 -13.49 4.06 16.14
N PHE A 217 -13.56 3.30 15.04
CA PHE A 217 -13.26 3.83 13.71
C PHE A 217 -14.48 3.77 12.80
N TYR A 218 -14.75 4.89 12.14
CA TYR A 218 -15.78 5.02 11.13
C TYR A 218 -15.11 5.14 9.77
N VAL A 219 -15.33 4.18 8.88
CA VAL A 219 -14.92 4.29 7.49
C VAL A 219 -16.06 4.96 6.73
N VAL A 220 -15.76 6.08 6.09
CA VAL A 220 -16.75 6.92 5.41
C VAL A 220 -16.31 7.18 3.97
N ARG A 221 -17.27 7.38 3.08
CA ARG A 221 -17.03 7.72 1.67
C ARG A 221 -17.54 9.11 1.35
N GLY A 222 -16.63 10.00 0.97
CA GLY A 222 -16.92 11.33 0.45
C GLY A 222 -16.69 11.40 -1.06
N ASP A 223 -16.67 12.63 -1.59
CA ASP A 223 -16.34 12.95 -2.98
C ASP A 223 -14.89 12.60 -3.36
N ARG A 224 -13.97 12.74 -2.40
CA ARG A 224 -12.53 12.50 -2.55
C ARG A 224 -12.11 11.06 -2.26
N GLY A 225 -13.06 10.16 -2.04
CA GLY A 225 -12.81 8.76 -1.72
C GLY A 225 -13.15 8.40 -0.28
N GLU A 226 -12.49 7.37 0.23
CA GLU A 226 -12.76 6.79 1.54
C GLU A 226 -11.81 7.34 2.60
N ILE A 227 -12.33 7.62 3.79
CA ILE A 227 -11.58 8.17 4.92
C ILE A 227 -11.95 7.33 6.16
N ARG A 228 -10.94 6.96 6.95
CA ARG A 228 -11.13 6.34 8.26
C ARG A 228 -11.04 7.43 9.33
N ILE A 229 -12.14 7.66 10.02
CA ILE A 229 -12.26 8.64 11.09
C ILE A 229 -12.14 7.93 12.43
N GLU A 230 -11.29 8.44 13.32
CA GLU A 230 -11.21 7.96 14.70
C GLU A 230 -12.21 8.72 15.59
N VAL A 231 -13.02 7.97 16.34
CA VAL A 231 -13.97 8.46 17.33
C VAL A 231 -13.41 8.17 18.72
N THR A 232 -13.08 9.24 19.44
CA THR A 232 -12.56 9.16 20.80
C THR A 232 -13.69 9.46 21.80
N PRO A 233 -13.49 9.23 23.11
CA PRO A 233 -14.45 9.64 24.13
C PRO A 233 -14.72 11.16 24.16
N GLU A 234 -13.83 11.97 23.57
CA GLU A 234 -13.99 13.42 23.45
C GLU A 234 -14.81 13.83 22.21
N THR A 235 -15.06 12.91 21.28
CA THR A 235 -15.87 13.15 20.09
C THR A 235 -17.33 13.36 20.46
N THR A 236 -17.92 14.48 20.01
CA THR A 236 -19.35 14.74 20.20
C THR A 236 -20.17 14.04 19.10
N LEU A 237 -20.89 12.98 19.46
CA LEU A 237 -21.83 12.30 18.56
C LEU A 237 -23.25 12.85 18.79
N SER A 238 -23.95 13.27 17.74
CA SER A 238 -25.34 13.73 17.87
C SER A 238 -26.32 12.59 18.15
N GLU A 239 -26.02 11.40 17.61
CA GLU A 239 -26.81 10.19 17.73
C GLU A 239 -25.93 8.96 17.45
N SER A 240 -26.51 7.76 17.53
CA SER A 240 -25.86 6.55 17.04
C SER A 240 -26.01 6.46 15.51
N PHE A 241 -24.90 6.16 14.84
CA PHE A 241 -24.86 6.02 13.39
C PHE A 241 -24.63 4.57 12.98
N LYS A 242 -25.11 4.22 11.78
CA LYS A 242 -24.98 2.89 11.18
C LYS A 242 -24.47 2.96 9.74
N PHE A 243 -24.16 1.80 9.18
CA PHE A 243 -23.85 1.65 7.75
C PHE A 243 -24.91 2.31 6.87
N GLY A 244 -24.46 3.06 5.86
CA GLY A 244 -25.29 3.81 4.91
C GLY A 244 -25.80 5.16 5.41
N ASP A 245 -25.57 5.51 6.69
CA ASP A 245 -25.94 6.83 7.18
C ASP A 245 -25.03 7.90 6.59
N ARG A 246 -25.64 9.01 6.15
CA ARG A 246 -24.90 10.21 5.78
C ARG A 246 -24.61 11.05 7.00
N ILE A 247 -23.34 11.42 7.16
CA ILE A 247 -22.86 12.20 8.27
C ILE A 247 -22.09 13.42 7.81
N LYS A 248 -22.06 14.41 8.69
CA LYS A 248 -21.17 15.55 8.63
C LYS A 248 -20.24 15.45 9.84
N ALA A 249 -18.95 15.34 9.58
CA ALA A 249 -17.93 15.25 10.62
C ALA A 249 -17.01 16.46 10.60
N LYS A 250 -16.75 17.04 11.77
CA LYS A 250 -15.63 17.98 11.96
C LYS A 250 -14.46 17.16 12.45
N ILE A 251 -13.40 17.13 11.66
CA ILE A 251 -12.22 16.30 11.92
C ILE A 251 -10.96 17.16 12.00
N LEU A 252 -10.03 16.71 12.81
CA LEU A 252 -8.69 17.27 12.91
C LEU A 252 -7.82 16.81 11.72
N PRO A 253 -6.65 17.41 11.49
CA PRO A 253 -5.72 16.98 10.44
C PRO A 253 -5.21 15.54 10.54
N ASN A 254 -5.38 14.89 11.69
CA ASN A 254 -5.04 13.49 11.97
C ASN A 254 -6.27 12.57 11.90
N ASP A 255 -7.36 13.02 11.27
CA ASP A 255 -8.62 12.28 11.07
C ASP A 255 -9.36 11.87 12.36
N THR A 256 -8.99 12.44 13.51
CA THR A 256 -9.77 12.33 14.74
C THR A 256 -11.00 13.25 14.66
N ALA A 257 -12.18 12.69 14.94
CA ALA A 257 -13.43 13.44 14.98
C ALA A 257 -13.54 14.31 16.24
N LEU A 258 -13.84 15.59 16.03
CA LEU A 258 -14.31 16.48 17.07
C LEU A 258 -15.81 16.36 17.25
N SER A 259 -16.56 16.24 16.14
CA SER A 259 -18.00 16.05 16.17
C SER A 259 -18.49 15.29 14.96
N ILE A 260 -19.51 14.44 15.14
CA ILE A 260 -20.22 13.76 14.06
C ILE A 260 -21.72 14.01 14.24
N GLU A 261 -22.33 14.59 13.21
CA GLU A 261 -23.77 14.88 13.15
C GLU A 261 -24.39 14.30 11.88
N ARG A 262 -25.70 14.04 11.88
CA ARG A 262 -26.38 13.58 10.64
C ARG A 262 -26.37 14.69 9.59
N ALA A 263 -25.92 14.36 8.38
CA ALA A 263 -25.95 15.31 7.28
C ALA A 263 -27.40 15.54 6.81
N GLN A 264 -27.73 16.79 6.48
CA GLN A 264 -29.00 17.12 5.84
C GLN A 264 -29.00 16.60 4.39
N SER A 265 -30.15 16.20 3.87
CA SER A 265 -30.31 15.65 2.51
C SER A 265 -29.78 16.58 1.41
N ASP A 266 -29.75 17.89 1.68
CA ASP A 266 -29.39 18.96 0.75
C ASP A 266 -27.88 19.24 0.73
N GLN A 267 -27.11 18.65 1.65
CA GLN A 267 -25.66 18.87 1.72
C GLN A 267 -24.91 17.98 0.72
N SER A 268 -24.09 18.62 -0.10
CA SER A 268 -23.22 17.95 -1.06
C SER A 268 -22.14 17.14 -0.34
N LEU A 269 -21.86 15.93 -0.84
CA LEU A 269 -20.76 15.10 -0.36
C LEU A 269 -19.43 15.85 -0.56
N GLY A 270 -18.59 15.83 0.47
CA GLY A 270 -17.19 16.21 0.36
C GLY A 270 -16.60 17.06 1.48
N ALA A 271 -15.31 17.36 1.31
CA ALA A 271 -14.52 18.10 2.29
C ALA A 271 -14.61 19.62 2.06
N GLN A 272 -15.19 20.33 3.02
CA GLN A 272 -15.18 21.79 3.08
C GLN A 272 -14.05 22.25 3.99
N THR A 273 -13.16 23.07 3.43
CA THR A 273 -12.17 23.83 4.21
C THR A 273 -12.76 25.21 4.44
N PRO A 274 -12.77 25.74 5.67
CA PRO A 274 -13.15 27.14 5.90
C PRO A 274 -12.17 28.11 5.22
#